data_AF-A0A9D8MGF5-F1
#
_entry.id   AF-A0A9D8MGF5-F1
#
_cell.length_a   1.000
_cell.length_b   1.000
_cell.length_c   1.000
_cell.angle_alpha   90.00
_cell.angle_beta   90.00
_cell.angle_gamma   90.00
#
_symmetry.space_group_name_H-M   'P 1'
#
loop_
_entity.id
_entity.type
_entity.pdbx_description
1 polymer ?
#
loop_
_entity_poly.entity_id
_entity_poly.type
_entity_poly.pdbx_seq_one_letter_code
_entity_poly.pdbx_strand_id
1 'polypeptide(L)'
;DWSANPSFIINGETYEKEYIPTNLYPVGNGESCTSTLTFSESVYNILIQKGVALQGHGVRLNKVLLANGTSGIQPVAAQPTTDPYYYSIDGRRTTSPTRGLYIHNGQKMVIGK
;
A
#
# COMPACT_ATOMS: atom_id res chain seq x y z
N ASP A 1 -14.91 26.72 7.50
CA ASP A 1 -14.74 26.13 8.83
C ASP A 1 -14.64 24.61 8.65
N TRP A 2 -13.53 24.01 9.09
CA TRP A 2 -13.25 22.57 8.95
C TRP A 2 -13.86 21.76 10.10
N SER A 3 -14.43 22.42 11.12
CA SER A 3 -15.06 21.80 12.29
C SER A 3 -16.31 20.97 11.99
N ALA A 4 -16.92 21.21 10.82
CA ALA A 4 -18.12 20.52 10.32
C ALA A 4 -17.78 19.42 9.29
N ASN A 5 -16.50 19.06 9.12
CA ASN A 5 -16.13 18.06 8.14
C ASN A 5 -16.60 16.66 8.53
N PRO A 6 -17.05 15.87 7.54
CA PRO A 6 -17.66 14.57 7.76
C PRO A 6 -16.63 13.54 8.23
N SER A 7 -17.10 12.57 8.99
CA SER A 7 -16.33 11.38 9.34
C SER A 7 -15.83 10.67 8.07
N PHE A 8 -14.63 10.12 8.15
CA PHE A 8 -13.99 9.40 7.05
C PHE A 8 -13.75 7.95 7.46
N ILE A 9 -13.85 7.03 6.50
CA ILE A 9 -13.60 5.60 6.75
C ILE A 9 -12.18 5.28 6.30
N ILE A 10 -11.33 4.83 7.22
CA ILE A 10 -9.97 4.36 6.94
C ILE A 10 -9.92 2.86 7.21
N ASN A 11 -9.52 2.08 6.21
CA ASN A 11 -9.44 0.62 6.32
C ASN A 11 -10.73 -0.05 6.87
N GLY A 12 -11.89 0.55 6.64
CA GLY A 12 -13.19 0.05 7.12
C GLY A 12 -13.63 0.58 8.49
N GLU A 13 -12.81 1.38 9.17
CA GLU A 13 -13.14 2.00 10.46
C GLU A 13 -13.46 3.49 10.31
N THR A 14 -14.47 3.97 11.04
CA THR A 14 -14.93 5.37 10.99
C THR A 14 -14.10 6.25 11.94
N TYR A 15 -13.61 7.37 11.43
CA TYR A 15 -12.85 8.37 12.16
C TYR A 15 -13.55 9.73 12.08
N GLU A 16 -13.76 10.36 13.22
CA GLU A 16 -14.59 11.56 13.32
C GLU A 16 -13.88 12.83 12.85
N LYS A 17 -12.59 13.05 13.17
CA LYS A 17 -11.94 14.37 12.94
C LYS A 17 -10.43 14.36 12.71
N GLU A 18 -9.69 13.45 13.31
CA GLU A 18 -8.22 13.47 13.28
C GLU A 18 -7.66 12.12 12.87
N TYR A 19 -6.69 12.17 11.96
CA TYR A 19 -5.97 11.00 11.47
C TYR A 19 -4.57 11.00 12.08
N ILE A 20 -4.30 10.02 12.94
CA ILE A 20 -2.99 9.77 13.53
C ILE A 20 -2.49 8.43 12.96
N PRO A 21 -1.54 8.44 12.00
CA PRO A 21 -1.09 7.23 11.31
C PRO A 21 -0.61 6.13 12.26
N THR A 22 0.10 6.49 13.34
CA THR A 22 0.65 5.57 14.35
C THR A 22 -0.39 4.79 15.13
N ASN A 23 -1.64 5.26 15.20
CA ASN A 23 -2.73 4.53 15.87
C ASN A 23 -3.35 3.45 14.98
N LEU A 24 -3.20 3.57 13.66
CA LEU A 24 -3.79 2.70 12.65
C LEU A 24 -2.78 1.68 12.09
N TYR A 25 -1.54 2.12 11.95
CA TYR A 25 -0.45 1.31 11.43
C TYR A 25 0.63 1.24 12.49
N PRO A 26 1.13 0.03 12.84
CA PRO A 26 2.28 -0.12 13.72
C PRO A 26 3.57 0.25 12.95
N VAL A 27 3.64 1.49 12.44
CA VAL A 27 4.77 2.00 11.65
C VAL A 27 5.68 2.87 12.50
N GLY A 28 6.97 2.57 12.46
CA GLY A 28 8.03 3.38 13.05
C GLY A 28 8.47 4.55 12.18
N ASN A 29 9.40 5.36 12.70
CA ASN A 29 9.98 6.47 11.96
C ASN A 29 10.67 5.99 10.67
N GLY A 30 10.29 6.57 9.53
CA GLY A 30 10.86 6.26 8.22
C GLY A 30 10.23 5.05 7.50
N GLU A 31 9.30 4.35 8.15
CA GLU A 31 8.54 3.27 7.52
C GLU A 31 7.39 3.83 6.67
N SER A 32 6.91 3.03 5.72
CA SER A 32 5.84 3.41 4.81
C SER A 32 4.64 2.48 4.98
N CYS A 33 3.44 3.04 4.96
CA CYS A 33 2.18 2.29 4.92
C CYS A 33 1.28 2.79 3.80
N THR A 34 0.31 1.96 3.43
CA THR A 34 -0.77 2.32 2.51
C THR A 34 -2.07 2.39 3.30
N SER A 35 -2.84 3.45 3.10
CA SER A 35 -4.17 3.64 3.70
C SER A 35 -5.22 3.74 2.62
N THR A 36 -6.33 3.03 2.80
CA THR A 36 -7.52 3.20 1.95
C THR A 36 -8.49 4.15 2.64
N LEU A 37 -8.74 5.30 2.00
CA LEU A 37 -9.77 6.24 2.42
C LEU A 37 -11.02 6.04 1.57
N THR A 38 -12.15 5.75 2.21
CA THR A 38 -13.45 5.63 1.56
C THR A 38 -14.34 6.77 2.00
N PHE A 39 -14.99 7.41 1.01
CA PHE A 39 -15.92 8.51 1.23
C PHE A 39 -17.34 8.04 0.95
N SER A 40 -18.29 8.43 1.80
CA SER A 40 -19.71 8.26 1.45
C SER A 40 -20.07 9.19 0.29
N GLU A 41 -21.20 8.93 -0.36
CA GLU A 41 -21.68 9.73 -1.49
C GLU A 41 -21.83 11.21 -1.15
N SER A 42 -22.32 11.54 0.03
CA SER A 42 -22.46 12.92 0.49
C SER A 42 -21.12 13.63 0.65
N VAL A 43 -20.09 12.93 1.14
CA VAL A 43 -18.74 13.45 1.26
C VAL A 43 -18.09 13.61 -0.11
N TYR A 44 -18.23 12.61 -0.98
CA TYR A 44 -17.74 12.67 -2.36
C TYR A 44 -18.27 13.92 -3.10
N ASN A 45 -19.57 14.20 -2.98
CA ASN A 45 -20.19 15.38 -3.59
C ASN A 45 -19.63 16.72 -3.05
N ILE A 46 -19.16 16.74 -1.80
CA ILE A 46 -18.45 17.91 -1.25
C ILE A 46 -17.03 17.99 -1.82
N LEU A 47 -16.33 16.86 -1.91
CA LEU A 47 -14.95 16.79 -2.42
C LEU A 47 -14.85 17.23 -3.88
N ILE A 48 -15.80 16.86 -4.74
CA ILE A 48 -15.80 17.31 -6.15
C ILE A 48 -15.99 18.83 -6.28
N GLN A 49 -16.66 19.47 -5.32
CA GLN A 49 -16.91 20.91 -5.34
C GLN A 49 -15.77 21.71 -4.70
N LYS A 50 -15.17 21.18 -3.64
CA LYS A 50 -14.22 21.91 -2.79
C LYS A 50 -12.78 21.41 -2.88
N GLY A 51 -12.55 20.26 -3.49
CA GLY A 51 -11.27 19.57 -3.50
C GLY A 51 -10.97 18.82 -2.20
N VAL A 52 -9.80 18.19 -2.16
CA VAL A 52 -9.26 17.45 -1.00
C VAL A 52 -7.93 18.08 -0.62
N ALA A 53 -7.71 18.30 0.69
CA ALA A 53 -6.42 18.66 1.24
C ALA A 53 -5.93 17.55 2.18
N LEU A 54 -4.75 16.99 1.89
CA LEU A 54 -4.04 16.06 2.77
C LEU A 54 -2.89 16.84 3.41
N GLN A 55 -2.92 16.99 4.74
CA GLN A 55 -1.96 17.80 5.49
C GLN A 55 -1.54 17.09 6.77
N GLY A 56 -0.28 17.27 7.15
CA GLY A 56 0.29 16.69 8.37
C GLY A 56 1.76 17.07 8.50
N HIS A 57 2.30 17.01 9.73
CA HIS A 57 3.72 17.24 9.98
C HIS A 57 4.52 15.93 9.83
N GLY A 58 5.64 15.96 9.12
CA GLY A 58 6.52 14.79 8.94
C GLY A 58 5.98 13.70 8.02
N VAL A 59 4.88 13.95 7.30
CA VAL A 59 4.26 12.99 6.37
C VAL A 59 4.78 13.20 4.95
N ARG A 60 5.21 12.12 4.29
CA ARG A 60 5.51 12.09 2.86
C ARG A 60 4.52 11.19 2.13
N LEU A 61 3.79 11.75 1.16
CA LEU A 61 2.93 10.98 0.28
C LEU A 61 3.74 10.46 -0.90
N ASN A 62 3.99 9.14 -0.93
CA ASN A 62 4.75 8.52 -2.02
C ASN A 62 3.88 8.25 -3.26
N LYS A 63 2.61 7.90 -3.05
CA LYS A 63 1.65 7.60 -4.12
C LYS A 63 0.23 7.82 -3.63
N VAL A 64 -0.59 8.47 -4.46
CA VAL A 64 -2.03 8.60 -4.27
C VAL A 64 -2.72 7.91 -5.44
N LEU A 65 -3.67 7.03 -5.14
CA LEU A 65 -4.45 6.29 -6.11
C LEU A 65 -5.93 6.58 -5.88
N LEU A 66 -6.65 6.88 -6.97
CA LEU A 66 -8.10 6.99 -6.97
C LEU A 66 -8.66 5.68 -7.53
N ALA A 67 -9.19 4.82 -6.67
CA ALA A 67 -9.81 3.57 -7.09
C ALA A 67 -11.31 3.82 -7.33
N ASN A 68 -11.77 3.61 -8.56
CA ASN A 68 -13.19 3.57 -8.87
C ASN A 68 -13.69 2.12 -8.73
N GLY A 69 -14.87 1.92 -8.12
CA GLY A 69 -15.45 0.59 -7.85
C GLY A 69 -15.82 -0.21 -9.10
N THR A 70 -15.75 0.40 -10.28
CA THR A 70 -15.95 -0.25 -11.57
C THR A 70 -14.61 -0.67 -12.16
N SER A 71 -14.29 -1.95 -11.94
CA SER A 71 -13.30 -2.79 -12.65
C SER A 71 -12.17 -2.05 -13.37
N GLY A 72 -10.98 -2.01 -12.76
CA GLY A 72 -9.78 -1.76 -13.54
C GLY A 72 -8.49 -1.66 -12.74
N ILE A 73 -8.54 -1.10 -11.52
CA ILE A 73 -7.34 -0.94 -10.70
C ILE A 73 -7.59 -1.58 -9.33
N GLN A 74 -7.07 -2.79 -9.18
CA GLN A 74 -6.97 -3.48 -7.90
C GLN A 74 -6.07 -2.67 -6.96
N PRO A 75 -6.40 -2.55 -5.66
CA PRO A 75 -5.47 -1.98 -4.70
C PRO A 75 -4.16 -2.76 -4.78
N VAL A 76 -3.04 -2.05 -4.87
CA VAL A 76 -1.72 -2.67 -4.71
C VAL A 76 -1.63 -3.09 -3.25
N ALA A 77 -2.05 -4.32 -2.96
CA ALA A 77 -1.65 -4.98 -1.74
C ALA A 77 -0.12 -4.89 -1.70
N ALA A 78 0.44 -4.50 -0.54
CA ALA A 78 1.85 -4.74 -0.28
C ALA A 78 1.99 -6.26 -0.29
N GLN A 79 2.26 -6.81 -1.46
CA GLN A 79 2.42 -8.22 -1.65
C GLN A 79 3.68 -8.57 -0.87
N PRO A 80 3.62 -9.43 0.17
CA PRO A 80 4.85 -10.01 0.67
C PRO A 80 5.52 -10.64 -0.54
N THR A 81 6.73 -10.18 -0.85
CA THR A 81 7.51 -10.60 -2.02
C THR A 81 7.96 -12.04 -1.81
N THR A 82 7.05 -12.98 -1.95
CA THR A 82 7.39 -14.35 -2.32
C THR A 82 7.51 -14.35 -3.83
N ASP A 83 8.61 -13.81 -4.36
CA ASP A 83 9.00 -14.05 -5.74
C ASP A 83 9.14 -15.57 -5.89
N PRO A 84 8.29 -16.29 -6.64
CA PRO A 84 8.39 -17.74 -6.73
C PRO A 84 9.57 -18.18 -7.61
N TYR A 85 10.27 -17.23 -8.23
CA TYR A 85 11.30 -17.52 -9.20
C TYR A 85 12.70 -17.57 -8.58
N TYR A 86 13.48 -18.49 -9.12
CA TYR A 86 14.92 -18.61 -8.91
C TYR A 86 15.62 -18.28 -10.22
N TYR A 87 16.77 -17.63 -10.14
CA TYR A 87 17.60 -17.31 -11.30
C TYR A 87 18.90 -18.08 -11.20
N SER A 88 19.24 -18.89 -12.21
CA SER A 88 20.57 -19.50 -12.28
C SER A 88 21.64 -18.43 -12.46
N ILE A 89 22.91 -18.79 -12.25
CA ILE A 89 24.02 -17.85 -12.46
C ILE A 89 24.12 -17.33 -13.91
N ASP A 90 23.63 -18.11 -14.87
CA ASP A 90 23.53 -17.73 -16.28
C ASP A 90 22.29 -16.86 -16.59
N GLY A 91 21.54 -16.45 -15.57
CA GLY A 91 20.36 -15.60 -15.69
C GLY A 91 19.08 -16.33 -16.11
N ARG A 92 19.04 -17.67 -16.12
CA ARG A 92 17.84 -18.42 -16.49
C ARG A 92 16.87 -18.53 -15.31
N ARG A 93 15.60 -18.19 -15.56
CA ARG A 93 14.52 -18.27 -14.58
C ARG A 93 13.98 -19.70 -14.44
N THR A 94 13.74 -20.17 -13.22
CA THR A 94 13.07 -21.44 -12.93
C THR A 94 12.22 -21.34 -11.65
N THR A 95 11.14 -22.11 -11.57
CA THR A 95 10.33 -22.31 -10.35
C THR A 95 10.69 -23.61 -9.62
N SER A 96 11.47 -24.48 -10.27
CA SER A 96 11.85 -25.80 -9.77
C SER A 96 13.35 -25.96 -9.88
N PRO A 97 14.13 -25.25 -9.04
CA PRO A 97 15.58 -25.36 -9.07
C PRO A 97 15.99 -26.74 -8.55
N THR A 98 16.82 -27.46 -9.30
CA THR A 98 17.13 -28.86 -9.00
C THR A 98 18.42 -29.00 -8.24
N ARG A 99 19.54 -28.53 -8.80
CA ARG A 99 20.87 -28.53 -8.16
C ARG A 99 21.71 -27.38 -8.67
N GLY A 100 22.47 -26.75 -7.78
CA GLY A 100 23.41 -25.69 -8.13
C GLY A 100 23.15 -24.37 -7.40
N LEU A 101 23.79 -23.30 -7.88
CA LEU A 101 23.66 -21.97 -7.31
C LEU A 101 22.56 -21.17 -8.01
N TYR A 102 21.75 -20.50 -7.19
CA TYR A 102 20.63 -19.68 -7.64
C TYR A 102 20.58 -18.35 -6.89
N ILE A 103 19.91 -17.37 -7.47
CA ILE A 103 19.52 -16.12 -6.82
C ILE A 103 18.01 -16.16 -6.59
N HIS A 104 17.58 -15.86 -5.38
CA HIS A 104 16.19 -15.76 -4.99
C HIS A 104 16.03 -14.57 -4.05
N ASN A 105 15.12 -13.63 -4.35
CA ASN A 105 14.97 -12.38 -3.59
C ASN A 105 16.29 -11.63 -3.35
N GLY A 106 17.19 -11.61 -4.35
CA GLY A 106 18.50 -10.97 -4.26
C GLY A 106 19.52 -11.71 -3.39
N GLN A 107 19.17 -12.86 -2.82
CA GLN A 107 20.06 -13.68 -2.01
C GLN A 107 20.58 -14.88 -2.81
N LYS A 108 21.86 -15.19 -2.61
CA LYS A 108 22.51 -16.37 -3.18
C LYS A 108 22.11 -17.61 -2.39
N MET A 109 21.55 -18.60 -3.08
CA MET A 109 21.12 -19.89 -2.56
C MET A 109 21.94 -21.01 -3.20
N VAL A 110 22.33 -22.02 -2.41
CA VAL A 110 22.96 -23.24 -2.91
C VAL A 110 21.96 -24.38 -2.70
N ILE A 111 21.54 -25.01 -3.79
CA ILE A 111 20.61 -26.13 -3.75
C ILE A 111 21.40 -27.42 -3.94
N GLY A 112 21.53 -28.16 -2.85
CA GLY A 112 22.15 -29.49 -2.78
C GLY A 112 21.17 -30.62 -3.08
N LYS A 113 21.65 -31.86 -2.96
CA LYS A 113 20.82 -33.07 -3.10
C LYS A 113 19.74 -33.15 -2.04
#